data_AF-A0A2U3CBY0-F1
#
_entry.id   AF-A0A2U3CBY0-F1
#
_cell.length_a   1.000
_cell.length_b   1.000
_cell.length_c   1.000
_cell.angle_alpha   90.00
_cell.angle_beta   90.00
_cell.angle_gamma   90.00
#
_symmetry.space_group_name_H-M   'P 1'
#
loop_
_entity.id
_entity.type
_entity.pdbx_description
1 polymer ?
#
loop_
_entity_poly.entity_id
_entity_poly.type
_entity_poly.pdbx_seq_one_letter_code
_entity_poly.pdbx_strand_id
1 'polypeptide(L)'
;MIFLSIELDQKDLIILERLNKNGRMTYSQLGEELNLSVPSIKSRIEKLQKIGVFDYIGLHLNPHTMTPDGAAIITLKVNPDNKDELFEFLSSSDLIRVVYEVMDEYNVTIVSQHCSFLESDQLFESLMKRPEVEHAKISFIKKRVLIKPHRIPKGTKLLNVMCEYCGKQLESSYEVGKFDQVPHYFCCTSCLKNYKKWRDSQLKKK
;
A
#
# COMPACT_ATOMS: atom_id res chain seq x y z
N MET A 1 -20.13 22.52 -11.83
CA MET A 1 -20.13 21.07 -11.52
C MET A 1 -19.79 20.93 -10.05
N ILE A 2 -20.70 20.37 -9.26
CA ILE A 2 -20.54 20.19 -7.82
C ILE A 2 -19.70 18.92 -7.63
N PHE A 3 -18.52 19.10 -7.05
CA PHE A 3 -17.59 18.03 -6.72
C PHE A 3 -18.14 17.23 -5.54
N LEU A 4 -18.15 15.89 -5.63
CA LEU A 4 -18.44 15.05 -4.47
C LEU A 4 -17.16 14.31 -4.05
N SER A 5 -16.42 14.93 -3.14
CA SER A 5 -15.39 14.27 -2.36
C SER A 5 -16.03 13.37 -1.29
N ILE A 6 -15.50 12.16 -1.08
CA ILE A 6 -15.87 11.40 0.11
C ILE A 6 -15.27 12.11 1.32
N GLU A 7 -16.12 12.86 2.04
CA GLU A 7 -15.71 13.55 3.25
C GLU A 7 -15.65 12.55 4.42
N LEU A 8 -14.50 12.49 5.08
CA LEU A 8 -14.38 11.78 6.36
C LEU A 8 -14.86 12.70 7.47
N ASP A 9 -15.88 12.27 8.19
CA ASP A 9 -16.36 13.01 9.34
C ASP A 9 -15.46 12.79 10.58
N GLN A 10 -15.72 13.56 11.64
CA GLN A 10 -14.92 13.46 12.87
C GLN A 10 -14.99 12.07 13.51
N LYS A 11 -16.13 11.36 13.39
CA LYS A 11 -16.28 10.03 13.97
C LYS A 11 -15.44 9.02 13.19
N ASP A 12 -15.39 9.14 11.87
CA ASP A 12 -14.52 8.30 11.02
C ASP A 12 -13.03 8.47 11.40
N LEU A 13 -12.59 9.70 11.61
CA LEU A 13 -11.21 9.99 12.04
C LEU A 13 -10.90 9.39 13.42
N ILE A 14 -11.83 9.48 14.38
CA ILE A 14 -11.64 8.89 15.71
C ILE A 14 -11.62 7.35 15.61
N ILE A 15 -12.48 6.74 14.80
CA ILE A 15 -12.47 5.29 14.55
C ILE A 15 -11.09 4.86 14.04
N LEU A 16 -10.55 5.55 13.04
CA LEU A 16 -9.22 5.25 12.50
C LEU A 16 -8.12 5.42 13.55
N GLU A 17 -8.15 6.49 14.34
CA GLU A 17 -7.18 6.72 15.42
C GLU A 17 -7.22 5.58 16.45
N ARG A 18 -8.42 5.16 16.86
CA ARG A 18 -8.63 4.10 17.84
C ARG A 18 -8.15 2.75 17.32
N LEU A 19 -8.53 2.37 16.11
CA LEU A 19 -8.10 1.11 15.49
C LEU A 19 -6.60 1.08 15.20
N ASN A 20 -5.99 2.20 14.80
CA ASN A 20 -4.55 2.31 14.58
C ASN A 20 -3.75 2.19 15.90
N LYS A 21 -4.32 2.63 17.03
CA LYS A 21 -3.74 2.45 18.36
C LYS A 21 -3.97 1.03 18.90
N ASN A 22 -5.16 0.48 18.70
CA ASN A 22 -5.57 -0.85 19.15
C ASN A 22 -6.53 -1.50 18.14
N GLY A 23 -5.98 -2.28 17.23
CA GLY A 23 -6.75 -3.00 16.22
C GLY A 23 -7.70 -4.07 16.77
N ARG A 24 -7.62 -4.40 18.06
CA ARG A 24 -8.51 -5.38 18.73
C ARG A 24 -9.76 -4.74 19.34
N MET A 25 -9.93 -3.42 19.24
CA MET A 25 -11.14 -2.76 19.75
C MET A 25 -12.38 -3.33 19.07
N THR A 26 -13.36 -3.70 19.90
CA THR A 26 -14.63 -4.24 19.41
C THR A 26 -15.54 -3.12 18.92
N TYR A 27 -16.52 -3.46 18.08
CA TYR A 27 -17.53 -2.50 17.64
C TYR A 27 -18.37 -1.95 18.80
N SER A 28 -18.60 -2.74 19.85
CA SER A 28 -19.31 -2.29 21.06
C SER A 28 -18.52 -1.23 21.81
N GLN A 29 -17.22 -1.44 22.04
CA GLN A 29 -16.36 -0.46 22.70
C GLN A 29 -16.30 0.86 21.92
N LEU A 30 -16.16 0.79 20.60
CA LEU A 30 -16.19 1.98 19.74
C LEU A 30 -17.56 2.67 19.75
N GLY A 31 -18.65 1.89 19.80
CA GLY A 31 -20.01 2.40 19.87
C GLY A 31 -20.30 3.16 21.16
N GLU A 32 -19.88 2.60 22.29
CA GLU A 32 -19.95 3.26 23.61
C GLU A 32 -19.17 4.57 23.63
N GLU A 33 -17.92 4.56 23.14
CA GLU A 33 -17.06 5.76 23.13
C GLU A 33 -17.63 6.88 22.23
N LEU A 34 -18.18 6.53 21.07
CA LEU A 34 -18.63 7.49 20.05
C LEU A 34 -20.12 7.82 20.10
N ASN A 35 -20.83 7.26 21.09
CA ASN A 35 -22.28 7.28 21.20
C ASN A 35 -22.95 6.90 19.87
N LEU A 36 -22.63 5.70 19.39
CA LEU A 36 -23.12 5.12 18.14
C LEU A 36 -23.56 3.66 18.37
N SER A 37 -24.54 3.23 17.58
CA SER A 37 -24.92 1.82 17.56
C SER A 37 -23.80 0.95 16.94
N VAL A 38 -23.71 -0.31 17.35
CA VAL A 38 -22.79 -1.30 16.76
C VAL A 38 -22.95 -1.39 15.23
N PRO A 39 -24.17 -1.46 14.65
CA PRO A 39 -24.34 -1.42 13.20
C PRO A 39 -23.77 -0.16 12.54
N SER A 40 -23.91 1.02 13.17
CA SER A 40 -23.35 2.27 12.65
C SER A 40 -21.83 2.25 12.62
N ILE A 41 -21.18 1.72 13.66
CA ILE A 41 -19.71 1.56 13.70
C ILE A 41 -19.25 0.59 12.61
N LYS A 42 -19.90 -0.57 12.52
CA LYS A 42 -19.57 -1.60 11.52
C LYS A 42 -19.64 -1.02 10.10
N SER A 43 -20.74 -0.34 9.76
CA SER A 43 -20.92 0.28 8.44
C SER A 43 -19.85 1.31 8.12
N ARG A 44 -19.42 2.12 9.12
CA ARG A 44 -18.32 3.08 8.94
C ARG A 44 -16.98 2.41 8.68
N ILE A 45 -16.63 1.40 9.48
CA ILE A 45 -15.37 0.65 9.29
C ILE A 45 -15.35 -0.04 7.92
N GLU A 46 -16.44 -0.71 7.55
CA GLU A 46 -16.58 -1.36 6.24
C GLU A 46 -16.49 -0.35 5.10
N LYS A 47 -17.10 0.83 5.23
CA LYS A 47 -16.97 1.92 4.26
C LYS A 47 -15.52 2.38 4.14
N LEU A 48 -14.84 2.65 5.26
CA LEU A 48 -13.45 3.13 5.30
C LEU A 48 -12.49 2.13 4.65
N GLN A 49 -12.66 0.85 4.94
CA GLN A 49 -11.89 -0.21 4.29
C GLN A 49 -12.25 -0.31 2.81
N LYS A 50 -13.55 -0.31 2.50
CA LYS A 50 -14.03 -0.41 1.13
C LYS A 50 -13.48 0.71 0.26
N ILE A 51 -13.40 1.96 0.72
CA ILE A 51 -12.89 3.12 -0.04
C ILE A 51 -11.36 3.27 0.01
N GLY A 52 -10.64 2.35 0.68
CA GLY A 52 -9.18 2.31 0.64
C GLY A 52 -8.49 3.23 1.64
N VAL A 53 -9.18 3.66 2.70
CA VAL A 53 -8.52 4.40 3.79
C VAL A 53 -7.50 3.54 4.52
N PHE A 54 -7.80 2.24 4.63
CA PHE A 54 -6.87 1.23 5.08
C PHE A 54 -7.22 -0.10 4.41
N ASP A 55 -6.21 -0.94 4.15
CA ASP A 55 -6.41 -2.23 3.48
C ASP A 55 -6.83 -3.32 4.46
N TYR A 56 -6.13 -3.42 5.61
CA TYR A 56 -6.39 -4.40 6.65
C TYR A 56 -5.91 -3.93 8.03
N ILE A 57 -6.37 -4.61 9.08
CA ILE A 57 -5.87 -4.44 10.46
C ILE A 57 -4.93 -5.62 10.75
N GLY A 58 -3.67 -5.32 11.05
CA GLY A 58 -2.62 -6.34 11.16
C GLY A 58 -1.78 -6.24 12.43
N LEU A 59 -0.90 -7.23 12.59
CA LEU A 59 0.08 -7.28 13.68
C LEU A 59 1.35 -6.53 13.29
N HIS A 60 1.89 -5.75 14.23
CA HIS A 60 3.24 -5.20 14.10
C HIS A 60 4.25 -6.14 14.73
N LEU A 61 4.91 -6.95 13.90
CA LEU A 61 5.98 -7.86 14.33
C LEU A 61 7.25 -7.10 14.75
N ASN A 62 7.89 -7.54 15.84
CA ASN A 62 9.23 -7.07 16.24
C ASN A 62 10.30 -7.86 15.48
N PRO A 63 10.96 -7.29 14.46
CA PRO A 63 11.78 -8.10 13.59
C PRO A 63 13.10 -8.57 14.24
N HIS A 64 13.57 -7.89 15.29
CA HIS A 64 14.72 -8.34 16.08
C HIS A 64 14.51 -9.69 16.77
N THR A 65 13.25 -10.11 16.92
CA THR A 65 12.91 -11.42 17.48
C THR A 65 12.83 -12.52 16.42
N MET A 66 12.91 -12.18 15.15
CA MET A 66 12.68 -13.10 14.03
C MET A 66 13.95 -13.37 13.22
N THR A 67 14.82 -12.38 13.03
CA THR A 67 16.07 -12.52 12.27
C THR A 67 17.18 -11.68 12.92
N PRO A 68 18.43 -12.18 13.01
CA PRO A 68 19.55 -11.42 13.58
C PRO A 68 20.04 -10.27 12.68
N ASP A 69 19.92 -10.38 11.36
CA ASP A 69 20.69 -9.56 10.40
C ASP A 69 19.99 -8.29 9.92
N GLY A 70 18.67 -8.18 10.13
CA GLY A 70 17.92 -6.95 9.89
C GLY A 70 17.30 -6.86 8.49
N ALA A 71 16.99 -5.64 8.05
CA ALA A 71 16.49 -5.36 6.71
C ALA A 71 17.50 -4.50 5.95
N ALA A 72 17.40 -4.46 4.64
CA ALA A 72 18.27 -3.71 3.75
C ALA A 72 17.46 -2.69 2.94
N ILE A 73 18.15 -1.60 2.57
CA ILE A 73 17.67 -0.64 1.58
C ILE A 73 18.54 -0.85 0.35
N ILE A 74 17.90 -1.16 -0.78
CA ILE A 74 18.57 -1.31 -2.07
C ILE A 74 18.12 -0.16 -2.96
N THR A 75 19.06 0.65 -3.44
CA THR A 75 18.78 1.75 -4.37
C THR A 75 19.31 1.38 -5.74
N LEU A 76 18.48 1.53 -6.76
CA LEU A 76 18.79 1.19 -8.15
C LEU A 76 18.77 2.45 -9.02
N LYS A 77 19.71 2.52 -9.95
CA LYS A 77 19.61 3.36 -11.13
C LYS A 77 19.09 2.51 -12.27
N VAL A 78 17.87 2.77 -12.69
CA VAL A 78 17.13 1.98 -13.66
C VAL A 78 16.98 2.77 -14.95
N ASN A 79 17.32 2.17 -16.08
CA ASN A 79 17.02 2.73 -17.39
C ASN A 79 15.49 2.77 -17.58
N PRO A 80 14.89 3.90 -18.04
CA PRO A 80 13.46 3.96 -18.31
C PRO A 80 12.94 2.90 -19.29
N ASP A 81 13.79 2.41 -20.19
CA ASP A 81 13.45 1.36 -21.14
C ASP A 81 13.20 0.03 -20.39
N ASN A 82 11.97 -0.47 -20.45
CA ASN A 82 11.49 -1.72 -19.82
C ASN A 82 11.32 -1.71 -18.28
N LYS A 83 11.11 -0.53 -17.70
CA LYS A 83 10.82 -0.38 -16.25
C LYS A 83 9.68 -1.29 -15.75
N ASP A 84 8.64 -1.49 -16.55
CA ASP A 84 7.47 -2.31 -16.16
C ASP A 84 7.86 -3.77 -15.80
N GLU A 85 8.79 -4.37 -16.54
CA GLU A 85 9.26 -5.74 -16.27
C GLU A 85 9.98 -5.84 -14.92
N LEU A 86 10.79 -4.82 -14.59
CA LEU A 86 11.47 -4.74 -13.30
C LEU A 86 10.44 -4.66 -12.17
N PHE A 87 9.44 -3.77 -12.27
CA PHE A 87 8.44 -3.62 -11.21
C PHE A 87 7.63 -4.90 -11.02
N GLU A 88 7.31 -5.62 -12.10
CA GLU A 88 6.61 -6.88 -11.99
C GLU A 88 7.44 -7.97 -11.33
N PHE A 89 8.75 -8.03 -11.63
CA PHE A 89 9.68 -8.89 -10.90
C PHE A 89 9.71 -8.54 -9.41
N LEU A 90 9.85 -7.25 -9.07
CA LEU A 90 9.93 -6.79 -7.68
C LEU A 90 8.64 -7.09 -6.90
N SER A 91 7.47 -6.91 -7.51
CA SER A 91 6.17 -7.19 -6.90
C SER A 91 5.93 -8.68 -6.60
N SER A 92 6.66 -9.58 -7.25
CA SER A 92 6.55 -11.03 -7.02
C SER A 92 7.41 -11.57 -5.89
N SER A 93 8.28 -10.73 -5.30
CA SER A 93 9.27 -11.16 -4.30
C SER A 93 8.75 -11.05 -2.86
N ASP A 94 8.72 -12.17 -2.14
CA ASP A 94 8.39 -12.21 -0.71
C ASP A 94 9.46 -11.53 0.17
N LEU A 95 10.65 -11.28 -0.37
CA LEU A 95 11.75 -10.59 0.32
C LEU A 95 11.62 -9.07 0.24
N ILE A 96 10.71 -8.53 -0.57
CA ILE A 96 10.52 -7.09 -0.74
C ILE A 96 9.33 -6.62 0.11
N ARG A 97 9.57 -5.61 0.94
CA ARG A 97 8.54 -5.00 1.77
C ARG A 97 7.81 -3.88 1.03
N VAL A 98 8.56 -3.04 0.32
CA VAL A 98 8.04 -1.91 -0.44
C VAL A 98 9.06 -1.46 -1.48
N VAL A 99 8.55 -1.00 -2.61
CA VAL A 99 9.32 -0.35 -3.68
C VAL A 99 8.82 1.08 -3.82
N TYR A 100 9.74 2.03 -3.92
CA TYR A 100 9.47 3.42 -4.22
C TYR A 100 10.13 3.78 -5.54
N GLU A 101 9.37 4.41 -6.42
CA GLU A 101 9.92 5.22 -7.50
C GLU A 101 10.16 6.63 -6.96
N VAL A 102 11.37 7.17 -7.17
CA VAL A 102 11.77 8.46 -6.62
C VAL A 102 12.39 9.35 -7.70
N MET A 103 12.25 10.66 -7.55
CA MET A 103 12.84 11.66 -8.43
C MET A 103 14.28 11.97 -7.99
N ASP A 104 15.17 11.00 -8.17
CA ASP A 104 16.60 11.09 -7.82
C ASP A 104 17.44 10.36 -8.89
N GLU A 105 18.77 10.46 -8.82
CA GLU A 105 19.68 9.73 -9.73
C GLU A 105 19.47 8.22 -9.62
N TYR A 106 19.34 7.71 -8.40
CA TYR A 106 18.88 6.34 -8.13
C TYR A 106 17.35 6.35 -8.03
N ASN A 107 16.71 6.21 -9.18
CA ASN A 107 15.28 6.42 -9.40
C ASN A 107 14.36 5.32 -8.85
N VAL A 108 14.91 4.23 -8.28
CA VAL A 108 14.15 3.18 -7.59
C VAL A 108 14.78 2.85 -6.24
N THR A 109 13.97 2.82 -5.19
CA THR A 109 14.37 2.43 -3.83
C THR A 109 13.54 1.25 -3.34
N ILE A 110 14.20 0.17 -2.96
CA ILE A 110 13.60 -1.05 -2.42
C ILE A 110 13.93 -1.13 -0.93
N VAL A 111 12.92 -1.40 -0.11
CA VAL A 111 13.10 -1.78 1.28
C VAL A 111 12.78 -3.26 1.38
N SER A 112 13.75 -4.07 1.80
CA SER A 112 13.54 -5.50 1.98
C SER A 112 12.76 -5.80 3.26
N GLN A 113 12.20 -7.01 3.32
CA GLN A 113 11.77 -7.60 4.57
C GLN A 113 12.96 -7.83 5.49
N HIS A 114 12.68 -8.09 6.76
CA HIS A 114 13.72 -8.59 7.66
C HIS A 114 14.09 -10.00 7.26
N CYS A 115 15.34 -10.19 6.88
CA CYS A 115 15.89 -11.43 6.34
C CYS A 115 17.37 -11.53 6.72
N SER A 116 17.98 -12.68 6.44
CA SER A 116 19.42 -12.86 6.62
C SER A 116 20.23 -11.97 5.68
N PHE A 117 21.50 -11.74 6.01
CA PHE A 117 22.44 -11.08 5.09
C PHE A 117 22.52 -11.82 3.75
N LEU A 118 22.51 -13.16 3.79
CA LEU A 118 22.58 -14.00 2.59
C LEU A 118 21.37 -13.80 1.68
N GLU A 119 20.15 -13.76 2.22
CA GLU A 119 18.94 -13.51 1.42
C GLU A 119 18.94 -12.11 0.80
N SER A 120 19.41 -11.10 1.57
CA SER A 120 19.54 -9.73 1.05
C SER A 120 20.57 -9.64 -0.07
N ASP A 121 21.70 -10.34 0.07
CA ASP A 121 22.76 -10.40 -0.93
C ASP A 121 22.30 -11.13 -2.20
N GLN A 122 21.59 -12.26 -2.05
CA GLN A 122 20.98 -12.98 -3.18
C GLN A 122 19.98 -12.11 -3.95
N LEU A 123 19.13 -11.35 -3.24
CA LEU A 123 18.22 -10.40 -3.87
C LEU A 123 19.02 -9.33 -4.64
N PHE A 124 20.03 -8.73 -4.01
CA PHE A 124 20.88 -7.72 -4.65
C PHE A 124 21.57 -8.24 -5.92
N GLU A 125 22.17 -9.43 -5.86
CA GLU A 125 22.81 -10.08 -7.01
C GLU A 125 21.81 -10.40 -8.13
N SER A 126 20.58 -10.76 -7.79
CA SER A 126 19.53 -10.98 -8.80
C SER A 126 19.15 -9.67 -9.52
N LEU A 127 19.17 -8.54 -8.80
CA LEU A 127 18.88 -7.22 -9.36
C LEU A 127 20.02 -6.72 -10.26
N MET A 128 21.28 -6.94 -9.87
CA MET A 128 22.44 -6.56 -10.68
C MET A 128 22.53 -7.30 -12.03
N LYS A 129 21.87 -8.45 -12.16
CA LYS A 129 21.80 -9.23 -13.41
C LYS A 129 20.69 -8.77 -14.34
N ARG A 130 19.82 -7.86 -13.90
CA ARG A 130 18.71 -7.35 -14.69
C ARG A 130 19.22 -6.35 -15.74
N PRO A 131 18.80 -6.47 -17.00
CA PRO A 131 19.25 -5.55 -18.06
C PRO A 131 18.80 -4.11 -17.84
N GLU A 132 17.73 -3.88 -17.08
CA GLU A 132 17.23 -2.54 -16.78
C GLU A 132 18.04 -1.83 -15.69
N VAL A 133 18.83 -2.57 -14.91
CA VAL A 133 19.58 -2.03 -13.76
C VAL A 133 20.97 -1.65 -14.22
N GLU A 134 21.24 -0.34 -14.27
CA GLU A 134 22.56 0.19 -14.62
C GLU A 134 23.52 0.13 -13.43
N HIS A 135 23.01 0.51 -12.25
CA HIS A 135 23.78 0.55 -11.01
C HIS A 135 22.87 0.17 -9.85
N ALA A 136 23.43 -0.50 -8.84
CA ALA A 136 22.74 -0.77 -7.60
C ALA A 136 23.67 -0.52 -6.41
N LYS A 137 23.06 -0.14 -5.28
CA LYS A 137 23.72 -0.03 -4.00
C LYS A 137 22.84 -0.67 -2.93
N ILE A 138 23.44 -1.50 -2.10
CA ILE A 138 22.80 -2.05 -0.90
C ILE A 138 23.29 -1.33 0.36
N SER A 139 22.37 -1.03 1.27
CA SER A 139 22.63 -0.41 2.56
C SER A 139 21.92 -1.19 3.67
N PHE A 140 22.68 -1.85 4.54
CA PHE A 140 22.13 -2.60 5.66
C PHE A 140 21.67 -1.68 6.80
N ILE A 141 20.48 -1.95 7.34
CA ILE A 141 19.89 -1.14 8.42
C ILE A 141 20.52 -1.55 9.75
N LYS A 142 21.46 -0.75 10.24
CA LYS A 142 22.11 -0.96 11.55
C LYS A 142 21.16 -0.75 12.74
N LYS A 143 20.27 0.24 12.65
CA LYS A 143 19.37 0.61 13.75
C LYS A 143 18.03 1.06 13.19
N ARG A 144 16.96 0.56 13.82
CA ARG A 144 15.59 0.97 13.53
C ARG A 144 15.00 1.70 14.74
N VAL A 145 14.34 2.83 14.50
CA VAL A 145 13.52 3.52 15.50
C VAL A 145 12.09 3.49 15.01
N LEU A 146 11.21 2.85 15.78
CA LEU A 146 9.81 2.70 15.44
C LEU A 146 9.00 3.81 16.08
N ILE A 147 8.45 4.70 15.26
CA ILE A 147 7.50 5.74 15.68
C ILE A 147 6.08 5.19 15.58
N LYS A 148 5.37 5.13 16.71
CA LYS A 148 4.01 4.60 16.83
C LYS A 148 3.09 5.58 17.55
N PRO A 149 1.77 5.56 17.23
CA PRO A 149 1.16 4.96 16.05
C PRO A 149 1.47 5.78 14.79
N HIS A 150 1.16 5.28 13.59
CA HIS A 150 1.24 6.12 12.39
C HIS A 150 0.34 7.34 12.57
N ARG A 151 0.84 8.53 12.25
CA ARG A 151 0.07 9.76 12.40
C ARG A 151 -0.91 9.86 11.23
N ILE A 152 -2.21 9.93 11.54
CA ILE A 152 -3.20 10.38 10.56
C ILE A 152 -2.96 11.89 10.34
N PRO A 153 -2.68 12.36 9.12
CA PRO A 153 -2.42 13.77 8.86
C PRO A 153 -3.57 14.66 9.36
N LYS A 154 -3.23 15.82 9.93
CA LYS A 154 -4.26 16.79 10.32
C LYS A 154 -4.85 17.41 9.05
N GLY A 155 -6.18 17.48 8.95
CA GLY A 155 -6.86 18.00 7.76
C GLY A 155 -7.24 16.92 6.73
N THR A 156 -7.08 15.63 7.05
CA THR A 156 -7.64 14.51 6.28
C THR A 156 -9.17 14.59 6.30
N LYS A 157 -9.74 15.42 5.41
CA LYS A 157 -11.18 15.51 5.16
C LYS A 157 -11.54 14.96 3.79
N LEU A 158 -10.63 15.02 2.85
CA LEU A 158 -10.87 14.70 1.44
C LEU A 158 -10.04 13.48 1.06
N LEU A 159 -10.71 12.37 0.76
CA LEU A 159 -10.07 11.25 0.06
C LEU A 159 -10.21 11.51 -1.45
N ASN A 160 -9.08 11.73 -2.12
CA ASN A 160 -9.02 11.77 -3.58
C ASN A 160 -8.93 10.34 -4.10
N VAL A 161 -10.04 9.60 -4.05
CA VAL A 161 -10.10 8.29 -4.70
C VAL A 161 -10.25 8.53 -6.21
N MET A 162 -9.31 8.03 -7.00
CA MET A 162 -9.31 8.16 -8.46
C MET A 162 -9.64 6.82 -9.11
N CYS A 163 -10.31 6.87 -10.26
CA CYS A 163 -10.51 5.71 -11.10
C CYS A 163 -9.17 5.26 -11.67
N GLU A 164 -8.80 4.02 -11.41
CA GLU A 164 -7.51 3.47 -11.83
C GLU A 164 -7.39 3.16 -13.32
N TYR A 165 -8.50 3.25 -14.06
CA TYR A 165 -8.50 3.12 -15.51
C TYR A 165 -8.49 4.47 -16.23
N CYS A 166 -9.39 5.38 -15.86
CA CYS A 166 -9.59 6.63 -16.60
C CYS A 166 -9.05 7.88 -15.89
N GLY A 167 -8.50 7.74 -14.68
CA GLY A 167 -7.96 8.84 -13.88
C GLY A 167 -9.00 9.81 -13.30
N LYS A 168 -10.30 9.62 -13.57
CA LYS A 168 -11.36 10.48 -13.04
C LYS A 168 -11.51 10.31 -11.52
N GLN A 169 -11.70 11.41 -10.80
CA GLN A 169 -12.06 11.36 -9.39
C GLN A 169 -13.41 10.65 -9.21
N LEU A 170 -13.48 9.77 -8.22
CA LEU A 170 -14.67 8.96 -7.94
C LEU A 170 -15.68 9.75 -7.13
N GLU A 171 -16.94 9.65 -7.54
CA GLU A 171 -18.10 10.14 -6.80
C GLU A 171 -18.62 9.06 -5.83
N SER A 172 -19.79 9.27 -5.22
CA SER A 172 -20.38 8.33 -4.24
C SER A 172 -20.75 6.96 -4.82
N SER A 173 -20.95 6.84 -6.14
CA SER A 173 -21.15 5.57 -6.84
C SER A 173 -19.89 5.17 -7.61
N TYR A 174 -19.29 4.05 -7.23
CA TYR A 174 -18.09 3.50 -7.86
C TYR A 174 -18.09 1.97 -7.76
N GLU A 175 -17.39 1.34 -8.68
CA GLU A 175 -17.15 -0.09 -8.72
C GLU A 175 -15.81 -0.42 -8.06
N VAL A 176 -15.76 -1.57 -7.39
CA VAL A 176 -14.53 -2.09 -6.78
C VAL A 176 -14.20 -3.43 -7.42
N GLY A 177 -13.02 -3.52 -8.01
CA GLY A 177 -12.41 -4.80 -8.41
C GLY A 177 -11.44 -5.27 -7.35
N LYS A 178 -11.23 -6.59 -7.20
CA LYS A 178 -10.11 -7.13 -6.42
C LYS A 178 -9.11 -7.78 -7.38
N PHE A 179 -7.88 -7.29 -7.39
CA PHE A 179 -6.78 -7.81 -8.19
C PHE A 179 -5.57 -7.97 -7.30
N ASP A 180 -4.89 -9.12 -7.34
CA ASP A 180 -3.72 -9.42 -6.49
C ASP A 180 -3.97 -9.19 -4.98
N GLN A 181 -5.19 -9.51 -4.52
CA GLN A 181 -5.68 -9.25 -3.16
C GLN A 181 -5.80 -7.77 -2.76
N VAL A 182 -5.50 -6.84 -3.67
CA VAL A 182 -5.64 -5.41 -3.49
C VAL A 182 -6.99 -4.94 -4.06
N PRO A 183 -7.74 -4.09 -3.34
CA PRO A 183 -8.93 -3.45 -3.90
C PRO A 183 -8.53 -2.35 -4.89
N HIS A 184 -9.13 -2.38 -6.08
CA HIS A 184 -8.97 -1.36 -7.11
C HIS A 184 -10.27 -0.64 -7.40
N TYR A 185 -10.20 0.65 -7.70
CA TYR A 185 -11.35 1.55 -7.73
C TYR A 185 -11.69 2.10 -9.12
N PHE A 186 -12.97 2.05 -9.49
CA PHE A 186 -13.41 2.43 -10.84
C PHE A 186 -14.68 3.27 -10.83
N CYS A 187 -14.74 4.30 -11.68
CA CYS A 187 -15.91 5.18 -11.75
C CYS A 187 -17.16 4.52 -12.35
N CYS A 188 -17.01 3.39 -13.04
CA CYS A 188 -18.11 2.66 -13.63
C CYS A 188 -17.71 1.22 -14.00
N THR A 189 -18.71 0.38 -14.26
CA THR A 189 -18.52 -1.03 -14.64
C THR A 189 -17.70 -1.18 -15.93
N SER A 190 -17.78 -0.20 -16.84
CA SER A 190 -16.97 -0.18 -18.06
C SER A 190 -15.49 0.02 -17.75
N CYS A 191 -15.14 0.92 -16.83
CA CYS A 191 -13.75 1.12 -16.41
C CYS A 191 -13.18 -0.12 -15.73
N LEU A 192 -13.95 -0.77 -14.84
CA LEU A 192 -13.56 -2.04 -14.23
C LEU A 192 -13.32 -3.14 -15.29
N LYS A 193 -14.25 -3.30 -16.24
CA LYS A 193 -14.13 -4.30 -17.31
C LYS A 193 -12.93 -4.02 -18.21
N ASN A 194 -12.69 -2.77 -18.57
CA ASN A 194 -11.58 -2.39 -19.43
C ASN A 194 -10.23 -2.52 -18.72
N TYR A 195 -10.16 -2.14 -17.43
CA TYR A 195 -8.99 -2.39 -16.61
C TYR A 195 -8.67 -3.88 -16.53
N LYS A 196 -9.67 -4.72 -16.26
CA LYS A 196 -9.49 -6.17 -16.25
C LYS A 196 -8.95 -6.70 -17.58
N LYS A 197 -9.54 -6.30 -18.70
CA LYS A 197 -9.08 -6.71 -20.05
C LYS A 197 -7.65 -6.23 -20.33
N TRP A 198 -7.36 -4.97 -20.01
CA TRP A 198 -6.04 -4.39 -20.17
C TRP A 198 -5.01 -5.16 -19.32
N ARG A 199 -5.27 -5.35 -18.03
CA ARG A 199 -4.43 -6.12 -17.10
C ARG A 199 -4.23 -7.56 -17.57
N ASP A 200 -5.30 -8.27 -17.93
CA ASP A 200 -5.23 -9.65 -18.42
C ASP A 200 -4.43 -9.73 -19.74
N SER A 201 -4.43 -8.69 -20.57
CA SER A 201 -3.63 -8.63 -21.79
C SER A 201 -2.14 -8.38 -21.52
N GLN A 202 -1.80 -7.73 -20.41
CA GLN A 202 -0.41 -7.61 -19.95
C GLN A 202 0.09 -8.96 -19.41
N LEU A 203 -0.74 -9.65 -18.61
CA LEU A 203 -0.40 -10.95 -18.03
C LEU A 203 -0.27 -12.09 -19.06
N LYS A 204 -0.95 -12.01 -20.22
CA LYS A 204 -0.85 -12.99 -21.31
C LYS A 204 0.29 -12.76 -22.29
N LYS A 205 0.94 -11.60 -22.21
CA LYS A 205 2.16 -11.29 -22.98
C LYS A 205 3.43 -11.76 -22.26
N LYS A 206 3.30 -12.23 -21.02
CA LYS A 206 4.27 -13.06 -20.30
C LYS A 206 4.12 -14.53 -20.67
#